data_AF-A0A5N5UTP0-F1
#
_entry.id   AF-A0A5N5UTP0-F1
#
_cell.length_a   1.000
_cell.length_b   1.000
_cell.length_c   1.000
_cell.angle_alpha   90.00
_cell.angle_beta   90.00
_cell.angle_gamma   90.00
#
_symmetry.space_group_name_H-M   'P 1'
#
loop_
_entity.id
_entity.type
_entity.pdbx_description
1 polymer ?
#
loop_
_entity_poly.entity_id
_entity_poly.type
_entity_poly.pdbx_seq_one_letter_code
_entity_poly.pdbx_strand_id
1 'polypeptide(L)' 'METGRPIAHVAAEIGVGEQLLGRWVRQTRANGDDNGAVLDDDERAELERLRKENAELRLDRQFLKKAAAFFASEQNQ' A
#
# COMPACT_ATOMS: atom_id res chain seq x y z
N MET A 1 -13.20 9.68 -0.67
CA MET A 1 -14.26 10.68 -0.42
C MET A 1 -13.60 11.98 0.01
N GLU A 2 -13.41 12.96 -0.89
CA GLU A 2 -13.10 14.32 -0.45
C GLU A 2 -14.32 14.83 0.32
N THR A 3 -14.16 15.17 1.60
CA THR A 3 -15.29 15.54 2.48
C THR A 3 -15.95 16.88 2.10
N GLY A 4 -15.56 17.54 1.00
CA GLY A 4 -16.12 18.80 0.51
C GLY A 4 -15.95 19.99 1.48
N ARG A 5 -15.27 19.78 2.62
CA ARG A 5 -15.11 20.79 3.67
C ARG A 5 -14.02 21.79 3.28
N PRO A 6 -14.26 23.10 3.41
CA PRO A 6 -13.24 24.12 3.18
C PRO A 6 -12.03 23.95 4.12
N ILE A 7 -10.82 24.17 3.59
CA ILE A 7 -9.57 24.07 4.37
C ILE A 7 -9.61 24.98 5.61
N ALA A 8 -10.19 26.17 5.50
CA ALA A 8 -10.39 27.09 6.61
C ALA A 8 -11.17 26.48 7.80
N HIS A 9 -12.20 25.68 7.52
CA HIS A 9 -13.01 25.04 8.55
C HIS A 9 -12.20 23.99 9.30
N VAL A 10 -11.50 23.13 8.56
CA VAL A 10 -10.66 22.07 9.15
C VAL A 10 -9.49 22.67 9.92
N ALA A 11 -8.90 23.77 9.41
CA ALA A 11 -7.82 24.48 10.06
C ALA A 11 -8.24 25.05 11.43
N ALA A 12 -9.44 25.65 11.49
CA ALA A 12 -10.01 26.16 12.73
C ALA A 12 -10.32 25.04 13.74
N GLU A 13 -10.86 23.92 13.27
CA GLU A 13 -11.20 22.74 14.12
C GLU A 13 -9.97 22.18 14.84
N ILE A 14 -8.82 22.11 14.15
CA ILE A 14 -7.59 21.53 14.69
C ILE A 14 -6.59 22.58 15.20
N GLY A 15 -6.98 23.86 15.22
CA GLY A 15 -6.18 24.95 15.78
C GLY A 15 -4.90 25.28 15.00
N VAL A 16 -4.88 25.05 13.68
CA VAL A 16 -3.74 25.39 12.80
C VAL A 16 -4.08 26.55 11.88
N GLY A 17 -3.05 27.27 11.42
CA GLY A 17 -3.24 28.29 10.41
C GLY A 17 -3.67 27.69 9.06
N GLU A 18 -4.69 28.28 8.43
CA GLU A 18 -5.22 27.83 7.13
C GLU A 18 -4.12 27.71 6.05
N GLN A 19 -3.23 28.71 5.97
CA GLN A 19 -2.13 28.70 5.00
C GLN A 19 -1.12 27.57 5.25
N LEU A 20 -0.91 27.19 6.52
CA LEU A 20 -0.04 26.09 6.90
C LEU A 20 -0.67 24.76 6.51
N LEU A 21 -1.95 24.56 6.85
CA LEU A 21 -2.70 23.37 6.45
C LEU A 21 -2.78 23.22 4.93
N GLY A 22 -3.07 24.31 4.21
CA GLY A 22 -3.09 24.31 2.75
C GLY A 22 -1.72 23.98 2.12
N ARG A 23 -0.61 24.36 2.77
CA ARG A 23 0.74 23.94 2.34
C ARG A 23 0.96 22.46 2.54
N TRP A 24 0.57 21.90 3.70
CA TRP A 24 0.67 20.46 3.96
C TRP A 24 -0.18 19.65 2.99
N VAL A 25 -1.43 20.03 2.76
CA VAL A 25 -2.32 19.35 1.78
C VAL A 25 -1.70 19.35 0.38
N ARG A 26 -1.14 20.47 -0.08
CA ARG A 26 -0.43 20.54 -1.37
C ARG A 26 0.80 19.66 -1.42
N GLN A 27 1.58 19.62 -0.34
CA GLN A 27 2.78 18.79 -0.24
C GLN A 27 2.44 17.29 -0.26
N THR A 28 1.41 16.89 0.49
CA THR A 28 0.91 15.51 0.53
C THR A 28 0.43 15.07 -0.85
N ARG A 29 -0.33 15.92 -1.56
CA ARG A 29 -0.77 15.67 -2.95
C ARG A 29 0.41 15.55 -3.92
N ALA A 30 1.42 16.42 -3.79
CA ALA A 30 2.62 16.41 -4.65
C ALA A 30 3.53 15.19 -4.40
N ASN A 31 3.55 14.67 -3.17
CA ASN A 31 4.34 13.51 -2.78
C ASN A 31 3.67 12.17 -3.13
N GLY A 32 2.47 12.19 -3.72
CA GLY A 32 1.70 10.96 -3.99
C GLY A 32 1.24 10.22 -2.73
N ASP A 33 1.37 10.86 -1.56
CA ASP A 33 0.98 10.29 -0.26
C ASP A 33 -0.52 10.53 -0.02
N ASP A 34 -1.32 10.21 -1.05
CA ASP A 34 -2.75 10.21 -0.92
C ASP A 34 -3.15 8.93 -0.16
N ASN A 35 -3.05 9.00 1.17
CA ASN A 35 -3.48 7.96 2.11
C ASN A 35 -4.99 7.61 1.99
N GLY A 36 -5.69 8.13 0.98
CA GLY A 36 -7.07 7.81 0.64
C GLY A 36 -7.38 7.85 -0.85
N ALA A 37 -6.38 7.79 -1.75
CA ALA A 37 -6.65 7.61 -3.18
C ALA A 37 -7.40 6.29 -3.35
N VAL A 38 -8.66 6.40 -3.79
CA VAL A 38 -9.38 5.25 -4.30
C VAL A 38 -8.64 4.82 -5.54
N LEU A 39 -7.94 3.67 -5.47
CA LEU A 39 -7.30 3.07 -6.64
C LEU A 39 -8.29 3.08 -7.80
N ASP A 40 -7.85 3.57 -8.95
CA ASP A 40 -8.65 3.42 -10.15
C ASP A 40 -8.84 1.93 -10.49
N ASP A 41 -9.76 1.62 -11.40
CA ASP A 41 -10.12 0.24 -11.70
C ASP A 41 -8.93 -0.55 -12.27
N ASP A 42 -8.03 0.11 -13.00
CA ASP A 42 -6.82 -0.51 -13.58
C ASP A 42 -5.80 -0.81 -12.47
N GLU A 43 -5.55 0.14 -11.57
CA GLU A 43 -4.69 -0.04 -10.39
C GLU A 43 -5.22 -1.14 -9.46
N ARG A 44 -6.53 -1.25 -9.31
CA ARG A 44 -7.17 -2.31 -8.50
C ARG A 44 -7.01 -3.68 -9.15
N ALA A 45 -7.24 -3.78 -10.46
CA ALA A 45 -7.07 -5.02 -11.21
C ALA A 45 -5.60 -5.49 -11.19
N GLU A 46 -4.67 -4.56 -11.33
CA GLU A 46 -3.23 -4.82 -11.22
C GLU A 46 -2.87 -5.32 -9.82
N LEU A 47 -3.39 -4.68 -8.78
CA LEU A 47 -3.17 -5.10 -7.40
C LEU A 47 -3.70 -6.52 -7.12
N GLU A 48 -4.87 -6.87 -7.68
CA GLU A 48 -5.42 -8.23 -7.57
C GLU A 48 -4.54 -9.25 -8.30
N ARG A 49 -4.09 -8.94 -9.53
CA ARG A 49 -3.16 -9.79 -10.29
C ARG A 49 -1.86 -10.03 -9.50
N LEU A 50 -1.25 -8.97 -9.00
CA LEU A 50 -0.01 -9.03 -8.22
C LEU A 50 -0.19 -9.82 -6.92
N ARG A 51 -1.32 -9.69 -6.24
CA ARG A 51 -1.61 -10.48 -5.02
C ARG A 51 -1.73 -11.97 -5.33
N LYS A 52 -2.37 -12.32 -6.44
CA LYS A 52 -2.48 -13.72 -6.90
C LYS A 52 -1.11 -14.30 -7.22
N GLU A 53 -0.32 -13.59 -8.04
CA GLU A 53 1.03 -14.01 -8.40
C GLU A 53 1.93 -14.17 -7.15
N ASN A 54 1.84 -13.24 -6.20
CA ASN A 54 2.61 -13.33 -4.97
C ASN A 54 2.23 -14.54 -4.11
N ALA A 55 0.94 -14.91 -4.09
CA ALA A 55 0.48 -16.11 -3.39
C ALA A 55 1.02 -17.40 -4.03
N GLU A 56 0.98 -17.48 -5.37
CA GLU A 56 1.52 -18.60 -6.14
C GLU A 56 3.04 -18.75 -5.90
N LEU A 57 3.80 -17.66 -6.05
CA LEU A 57 5.25 -17.64 -5.80
C LEU A 57 5.61 -18.06 -4.37
N ARG A 58 4.80 -17.67 -3.38
CA ARG A 58 5.00 -18.08 -1.98
C ARG A 58 4.77 -19.58 -1.78
N LEU A 59 3.83 -20.18 -2.50
CA LEU A 59 3.58 -21.61 -2.44
C LEU A 59 4.74 -22.38 -3.09
N ASP A 60 5.18 -21.97 -4.27
CA ASP A 60 6.32 -22.58 -4.98
C ASP A 60 7.60 -22.50 -4.14
N ARG A 61 7.88 -21.32 -3.58
CA ARG A 61 9.05 -21.14 -2.70
C ARG A 61 8.97 -22.04 -1.46
N GLN A 62 7.78 -22.27 -0.90
CA GLN A 62 7.62 -23.18 0.23
C GLN A 62 7.83 -24.64 -0.19
N PHE A 63 7.29 -25.04 -1.34
CA PHE A 63 7.50 -26.38 -1.88
C PHE A 63 8.98 -26.66 -2.12
N LEU A 64 9.68 -25.75 -2.81
CA LEU A 64 11.12 -25.87 -3.08
C LEU A 64 11.95 -25.94 -1.79
N LYS A 65 11.60 -25.14 -0.77
CA LYS A 65 12.26 -25.22 0.54
C LYS A 65 12.08 -26.58 1.20
N LYS A 66 10.88 -27.15 1.16
CA LYS A 66 10.61 -28.50 1.72
C LYS A 66 11.37 -29.57 0.95
N ALA A 67 11.39 -29.51 -0.38
CA ALA A 67 12.15 -30.42 -1.22
C ALA A 67 13.65 -30.34 -0.91
N ALA A 68 14.21 -29.12 -0.84
CA ALA A 68 15.61 -28.92 -0.49
C ALA A 68 15.94 -29.47 0.91
N ALA A 69 15.07 -29.27 1.90
CA ALA A 69 15.24 -29.82 3.24
C ALA A 69 15.22 -31.36 3.26
N PHE A 70 14.31 -31.98 2.51
CA PHE A 70 14.22 -33.43 2.38
C PHE A 70 15.49 -34.02 1.75
N PHE A 71 15.98 -33.44 0.65
CA PHE A 71 17.21 -33.93 0.01
C PHE A 71 18.44 -33.72 0.90
N ALA A 72 18.52 -32.61 1.64
CA ALA A 72 19.60 -32.38 2.59
C ALA A 72 19.60 -33.40 3.74
N SER A 73 18.43 -33.83 4.22
CA SER A 73 18.36 -34.88 5.25
C SER A 73 18.74 -36.27 4.72
N GLU A 74 18.34 -36.62 3.50
CA GLU A 74 18.70 -37.91 2.88
C GLU A 74 20.20 -38.02 2.60
N GLN A 75 20.88 -36.92 2.26
CA GLN A 75 22.34 -36.91 2.05
C GLN A 75 23.16 -37.05 3.34
N ASN A 76 22.54 -36.84 4.50
CA ASN A 76 23.20 -36.90 5.81
C ASN A 76 22.86 -38.20 6.58
N GLN A 77 22.28 -39.19 5.89
CA GLN A 77 22.15 -40.57 6.36
C GLN A 77 23.25 -41.45 5.75
#